data_AF-A0A4P5VWR4-F1
#
_entry.id   AF-A0A4P5VWR4-F1
#
_cell.length_a   1.000
_cell.length_b   1.000
_cell.length_c   1.000
_cell.angle_alpha   90.00
_cell.angle_beta   90.00
_cell.angle_gamma   90.00
#
_symmetry.space_group_name_H-M   'P 1'
#
loop_
_entity.id
_entity.type
_entity.pdbx_description
1 polymer ?
#
loop_
_entity_poly.entity_id
_entity_poly.type
_entity_poly.pdbx_seq_one_letter_code
_entity_poly.pdbx_strand_id
1 'polypeptide(L)'
;MLVFLPLLAGCNDPGFALVSISPIYGWTDGCNAVTLSGHGFAKDATAKIGGTAVTGVTFPEAPKNPLTPTNVGYILYGVAPAGSHGYAEVSVTSGGQTSTITGTGGYYYVSCPAAGSVDSVTPGEALVGGELIAMDGCQLDAATMTVRLVDAADLTVADGLALTSLCGKGSVTFEAPVLADGTYYVELVDVGTGAVLSGAPCPPADSADTASSCSDHAIVYGAAQ
;
A
#
# COMPACT_ATOMS: atom_id res chain seq x y z
N MET A 1 -58.48 -2.12 31.24
CA MET A 1 -57.92 -1.00 30.46
C MET A 1 -56.43 -1.27 30.29
N LEU A 2 -56.05 -2.00 29.24
CA LEU A 2 -54.64 -2.25 28.92
C LEU A 2 -54.04 -0.95 28.39
N VAL A 3 -53.09 -0.39 29.11
CA VAL A 3 -52.27 0.72 28.61
C VAL A 3 -51.23 0.11 27.68
N PHE A 4 -51.44 0.28 26.37
CA PHE A 4 -50.43 0.03 25.35
C PHE A 4 -49.37 1.13 25.50
N LEU A 5 -48.24 0.80 26.12
CA LEU A 5 -47.06 1.66 26.12
C LEU A 5 -46.41 1.50 24.73
N PRO A 6 -46.35 2.54 23.88
CA PRO A 6 -45.59 2.43 22.64
C PRO A 6 -44.12 2.31 23.04
N LEU A 7 -43.52 1.17 22.70
CA LEU A 7 -42.09 0.98 22.72
C LEU A 7 -41.52 1.98 21.69
N LEU A 8 -41.11 3.16 22.16
CA LEU A 8 -40.25 4.03 21.38
C LEU A 8 -38.96 3.25 21.12
N ALA A 9 -38.82 2.73 19.91
CA ALA A 9 -37.55 2.25 19.39
C ALA A 9 -36.57 3.43 19.50
N GLY A 10 -35.70 3.37 20.51
CA GLY A 10 -34.65 4.35 20.70
C GLY A 10 -33.75 4.33 19.48
N CYS A 11 -33.67 5.47 18.80
CA CYS A 11 -32.75 5.74 17.71
C CYS A 11 -31.33 5.94 18.27
N ASN A 12 -30.80 5.01 19.08
CA ASN A 12 -29.61 5.24 19.92
C ASN A 12 -28.65 4.05 20.08
N ASP A 13 -28.64 3.11 19.15
CA ASP A 13 -27.45 2.29 18.94
C ASP A 13 -27.02 2.54 17.49
N PRO A 14 -25.88 3.20 17.19
CA PRO A 14 -25.44 3.34 15.81
C PRO A 14 -25.23 1.98 15.12
N GLY A 15 -25.31 0.86 15.86
CA GLY A 15 -25.19 -0.48 15.33
C GLY A 15 -23.73 -0.86 15.18
N PHE A 16 -23.48 -2.02 14.58
CA PHE A 16 -22.17 -2.45 14.15
C PHE A 16 -22.23 -2.67 12.63
N ALA A 17 -21.47 -1.89 11.86
CA ALA A 17 -21.39 -2.09 10.43
C ALA A 17 -20.05 -1.66 9.84
N LEU A 18 -19.58 -2.46 8.90
CA LEU A 18 -18.55 -2.09 7.94
C LEU A 18 -19.22 -1.40 6.75
N VAL A 19 -18.73 -0.23 6.37
CA VAL A 19 -19.34 0.63 5.33
C VAL A 19 -18.47 0.72 4.09
N SER A 20 -17.15 0.84 4.23
CA SER A 20 -16.25 0.93 3.09
C SER A 20 -14.83 0.47 3.39
N ILE A 21 -14.08 0.24 2.32
CA ILE A 21 -12.63 0.03 2.32
C ILE A 21 -11.99 1.04 1.36
N SER A 22 -10.82 1.58 1.71
CA SER A 22 -10.05 2.50 0.86
C SER A 22 -8.55 2.21 0.99
N PRO A 23 -7.81 2.04 -0.11
CA PRO A 23 -8.30 1.94 -1.49
C PRO A 23 -9.19 0.69 -1.70
N ILE A 24 -10.02 0.70 -2.74
CA ILE A 24 -10.90 -0.44 -3.08
C ILE A 24 -10.19 -1.51 -3.94
N TYR A 25 -8.91 -1.32 -4.26
CA TYR A 25 -8.14 -2.23 -5.10
C TYR A 25 -6.67 -2.24 -4.70
N GLY A 26 -5.95 -3.25 -5.20
CA GLY A 26 -4.50 -3.34 -5.14
C GLY A 26 -4.00 -4.66 -5.75
N TRP A 27 -2.69 -4.88 -5.72
CA TRP A 27 -2.08 -6.04 -6.36
C TRP A 27 -2.37 -7.37 -5.65
N THR A 28 -2.36 -8.46 -6.43
CA THR A 28 -2.51 -9.84 -5.93
C THR A 28 -1.47 -10.22 -4.88
N ASP A 29 -0.30 -9.56 -4.85
CA ASP A 29 0.75 -9.80 -3.87
C ASP A 29 0.40 -9.24 -2.47
N GLY A 30 -0.67 -8.44 -2.37
CA GLY A 30 -1.10 -7.81 -1.13
C GLY A 30 -0.23 -6.63 -0.76
N CYS A 31 -0.04 -6.42 0.55
CA CYS A 31 0.82 -5.38 1.13
C CYS A 31 0.37 -3.93 0.96
N ASN A 32 -0.77 -3.71 0.31
CA ASN A 32 -1.41 -2.41 0.22
C ASN A 32 -1.98 -2.01 1.59
N ALA A 33 -1.61 -0.81 2.06
CA ALA A 33 -2.26 -0.22 3.23
C ALA A 33 -3.73 0.07 2.90
N VAL A 34 -4.62 -0.35 3.80
CA VAL A 34 -6.06 -0.17 3.67
C VAL A 34 -6.66 0.46 4.92
N THR A 35 -7.67 1.28 4.69
CA THR A 35 -8.52 1.90 5.70
C THR A 35 -9.91 1.34 5.54
N LEU A 36 -10.40 0.64 6.57
CA LEU A 36 -11.77 0.17 6.65
C LEU A 36 -12.57 1.15 7.49
N SER A 37 -13.65 1.67 6.94
CA SER A 37 -14.54 2.63 7.61
C SER A 37 -15.89 2.00 7.93
N GLY A 38 -16.44 2.34 9.08
CA GLY A 38 -17.68 1.77 9.60
C GLY A 38 -18.09 2.43 10.89
N HIS A 39 -18.76 1.70 11.76
CA HIS A 39 -19.12 2.10 13.12
C HIS A 39 -19.23 0.88 14.03
N GLY A 40 -18.93 1.07 15.32
CA GLY A 40 -18.96 0.00 16.33
C GLY A 40 -17.67 -0.84 16.40
N PHE A 41 -16.56 -0.37 15.83
CA PHE A 41 -15.29 -1.09 15.86
C PHE A 41 -14.64 -0.98 17.25
N ALA A 42 -14.67 -2.04 18.04
CA ALA A 42 -13.93 -2.10 19.29
C ALA A 42 -12.45 -2.43 19.04
N LYS A 43 -11.59 -2.27 20.05
CA LYS A 43 -10.13 -2.48 19.92
C LYS A 43 -9.73 -3.93 19.60
N ASP A 44 -10.65 -4.88 19.76
CA ASP A 44 -10.51 -6.28 19.40
C ASP A 44 -11.01 -6.58 17.98
N ALA A 45 -11.43 -5.57 17.21
CA ALA A 45 -11.91 -5.78 15.87
C ALA A 45 -10.84 -6.43 14.98
N THR A 46 -11.25 -7.45 14.24
CA THR A 46 -10.41 -8.15 13.26
C THR A 46 -11.03 -7.99 11.87
N ALA A 47 -10.20 -7.93 10.84
CA ALA A 47 -10.64 -7.80 9.46
C ALA A 47 -10.12 -8.95 8.60
N LYS A 48 -10.86 -9.27 7.55
CA LYS A 48 -10.44 -10.22 6.51
C LYS A 48 -10.76 -9.66 5.13
N ILE A 49 -9.92 -10.02 4.16
CA ILE A 49 -10.13 -9.78 2.73
C ILE A 49 -9.99 -11.13 2.03
N GLY A 50 -11.02 -11.56 1.29
CA GLY A 50 -11.04 -12.85 0.61
C GLY A 50 -10.93 -14.05 1.57
N GLY A 51 -11.35 -13.87 2.83
CA GLY A 51 -11.22 -14.88 3.90
C GLY A 51 -9.86 -14.90 4.60
N THR A 52 -8.85 -14.21 4.08
CA THR A 52 -7.51 -14.09 4.69
C THR A 52 -7.46 -12.90 5.64
N ALA A 53 -6.81 -13.06 6.79
CA ALA A 53 -6.72 -12.01 7.79
C ALA A 53 -5.92 -10.79 7.28
N VAL A 54 -6.46 -9.60 7.54
CA VAL A 54 -5.72 -8.33 7.40
C VAL A 54 -4.68 -8.27 8.52
N THR A 55 -3.47 -7.81 8.20
CA THR A 55 -2.37 -7.69 9.17
C THR A 55 -2.11 -6.24 9.55
N GLY A 56 -1.28 -6.00 10.57
CA GLY A 56 -0.95 -4.63 11.00
C GLY A 56 -2.16 -3.82 11.48
N VAL A 57 -3.16 -4.50 12.03
CA VAL A 57 -4.43 -3.86 12.40
C VAL A 57 -4.21 -2.85 13.51
N THR A 58 -4.53 -1.58 13.23
CA THR A 58 -4.43 -0.48 14.19
C THR A 58 -5.67 0.40 14.17
N PHE A 59 -5.86 1.18 15.23
CA PHE A 59 -6.99 2.07 15.40
C PHE A 59 -6.50 3.51 15.53
N PRO A 60 -7.28 4.51 15.11
CA PRO A 60 -7.00 5.90 15.43
C PRO A 60 -6.81 6.08 16.94
N GLU A 61 -5.78 6.83 17.34
CA GLU A 61 -5.59 7.16 18.74
C GLU A 61 -6.76 8.00 19.25
N ALA A 62 -7.21 7.69 20.48
CA ALA A 62 -8.11 8.58 21.17
C ALA A 62 -7.38 9.89 21.48
N PRO A 63 -8.00 11.04 21.25
CA PRO A 63 -7.35 12.32 21.42
C PRO A 63 -7.22 12.59 22.92
N LYS A 64 -6.20 13.36 23.28
CA LYS A 64 -6.05 13.80 24.68
C LYS A 64 -7.20 14.70 25.14
N ASN A 65 -7.90 15.36 24.21
CA ASN A 65 -9.05 16.23 24.51
C ASN A 65 -10.37 15.50 24.20
N PRO A 66 -11.25 15.26 25.19
CA PRO A 66 -12.52 14.58 24.97
C PRO A 66 -13.52 15.36 24.10
N LEU A 67 -13.26 16.63 23.76
CA LEU A 67 -14.11 17.47 22.93
C LEU A 67 -13.75 17.45 21.43
N THR A 68 -12.62 16.85 21.04
CA THR A 68 -12.29 16.67 19.62
C THR A 68 -13.05 15.46 19.05
N PRO A 69 -13.84 15.62 17.97
CA PRO A 69 -14.49 14.51 17.30
C PRO A 69 -13.45 13.48 16.87
N THR A 70 -13.72 12.19 17.11
CA THR A 70 -12.79 11.13 16.72
C THR A 70 -13.46 10.07 15.90
N ASN A 71 -12.66 9.51 15.02
CA ASN A 71 -13.01 8.32 14.25
C ASN A 71 -12.73 7.04 15.07
N VAL A 72 -12.56 7.14 16.40
CA VAL A 72 -12.41 5.97 17.27
C VAL A 72 -13.69 5.15 17.18
N GLY A 73 -13.54 3.89 16.79
CA GLY A 73 -14.67 3.01 16.53
C GLY A 73 -15.35 3.18 15.17
N TYR A 74 -14.84 4.07 14.33
CA TYR A 74 -15.30 4.26 12.96
C TYR A 74 -14.26 3.85 11.90
N ILE A 75 -12.98 3.77 12.27
CA ILE A 75 -11.90 3.43 11.34
C ILE A 75 -11.03 2.31 11.92
N LEU A 76 -10.62 1.42 11.03
CA LEU A 76 -9.63 0.38 11.23
C LEU A 76 -8.58 0.51 10.12
N TYR A 77 -7.31 0.62 10.47
CA TYR A 77 -6.21 0.53 9.50
C TYR A 77 -5.69 -0.89 9.45
N GLY A 78 -5.12 -1.29 8.32
CA GLY A 78 -4.41 -2.54 8.20
C GLY A 78 -3.73 -2.69 6.85
N VAL A 79 -3.20 -3.89 6.61
CA VAL A 79 -2.49 -4.25 5.39
C VAL A 79 -3.20 -5.42 4.72
N ALA A 80 -3.56 -5.22 3.46
CA ALA A 80 -4.25 -6.22 2.66
C ALA A 80 -3.36 -7.47 2.48
N PRO A 81 -3.89 -8.68 2.70
CA PRO A 81 -3.14 -9.89 2.42
C PRO A 81 -3.01 -10.14 0.91
N ALA A 82 -2.13 -11.07 0.53
CA ALA A 82 -2.11 -11.61 -0.82
C ALA A 82 -3.44 -12.31 -1.15
N GLY A 83 -3.84 -12.25 -2.42
CA GLY A 83 -5.14 -12.72 -2.88
C GLY A 83 -5.15 -13.16 -4.34
N SER A 84 -6.30 -13.67 -4.78
CA SER A 84 -6.52 -14.05 -6.18
C SER A 84 -7.16 -12.90 -6.94
N HIS A 85 -6.84 -12.77 -8.22
CA HIS A 85 -7.41 -11.76 -9.11
C HIS A 85 -8.94 -11.73 -9.04
N GLY A 86 -9.51 -10.52 -8.99
CA GLY A 86 -10.95 -10.30 -8.95
C GLY A 86 -11.45 -9.73 -7.61
N TYR A 87 -12.77 -9.68 -7.46
CA TYR A 87 -13.41 -9.18 -6.24
C TYR A 87 -13.26 -10.17 -5.08
N ALA A 88 -12.83 -9.62 -3.95
CA ALA A 88 -12.72 -10.28 -2.66
C ALA A 88 -13.69 -9.65 -1.66
N GLU A 89 -14.39 -10.50 -0.92
CA GLU A 89 -15.22 -10.07 0.21
C GLU A 89 -14.36 -9.43 1.29
N VAL A 90 -14.85 -8.34 1.88
CA VAL A 90 -14.23 -7.70 3.05
C VAL A 90 -15.14 -7.91 4.24
N SER A 91 -14.61 -8.43 5.35
CA SER A 91 -15.37 -8.63 6.57
C SER A 91 -14.67 -8.04 7.77
N VAL A 92 -15.40 -7.41 8.68
CA VAL A 92 -14.91 -7.03 10.02
C VAL A 92 -15.74 -7.75 11.08
N THR A 93 -15.04 -8.28 12.09
CA THR A 93 -15.64 -8.91 13.26
C THR A 93 -15.22 -8.16 14.52
N SER A 94 -16.17 -7.76 15.36
CA SER A 94 -15.94 -7.02 16.62
C SER A 94 -17.00 -7.42 17.64
N GLY A 95 -16.62 -7.70 18.90
CA GLY A 95 -17.58 -8.05 19.95
C GLY A 95 -18.51 -9.23 19.63
N GLY A 96 -18.07 -10.17 18.77
CA GLY A 96 -18.86 -11.31 18.30
C GLY A 96 -19.83 -11.01 17.14
N GLN A 97 -19.93 -9.76 16.68
CA GLN A 97 -20.70 -9.38 15.49
C GLN A 97 -19.79 -9.36 14.26
N THR A 98 -20.32 -9.72 13.09
CA THR A 98 -19.60 -9.69 11.81
C THR A 98 -20.39 -8.89 10.78
N SER A 99 -19.70 -8.03 10.04
CA SER A 99 -20.24 -7.21 8.98
C SER A 99 -19.39 -7.38 7.72
N THR A 100 -20.03 -7.51 6.57
CA THR A 100 -19.40 -7.95 5.32
C THR A 100 -19.77 -7.03 4.17
N ILE A 101 -18.80 -6.68 3.32
CA ILE A 101 -19.02 -6.05 2.02
C ILE A 101 -18.63 -7.07 0.93
N THR A 102 -19.53 -7.28 -0.02
CA THR A 102 -19.38 -8.25 -1.12
C THR A 102 -19.44 -7.57 -2.48
N GLY A 103 -19.02 -8.31 -3.52
CA GLY A 103 -19.09 -7.85 -4.90
C GLY A 103 -18.32 -6.55 -5.14
N THR A 104 -18.94 -5.61 -5.87
CA THR A 104 -18.29 -4.37 -6.33
C THR A 104 -17.99 -3.36 -5.22
N GLY A 105 -18.54 -3.55 -4.02
CA GLY A 105 -18.19 -2.74 -2.84
C GLY A 105 -16.99 -3.29 -2.07
N GLY A 106 -16.57 -4.53 -2.37
CA GLY A 106 -15.45 -5.20 -1.71
C GLY A 106 -14.10 -4.71 -2.24
N TYR A 107 -13.06 -5.51 -1.99
CA TYR A 107 -11.70 -5.22 -2.45
C TYR A 107 -11.44 -5.93 -3.78
N TYR A 108 -10.80 -5.27 -4.74
CA TYR A 108 -10.48 -5.85 -6.04
C TYR A 108 -8.98 -6.10 -6.20
N TYR A 109 -8.60 -7.36 -6.39
CA TYR A 109 -7.21 -7.73 -6.68
C TYR A 109 -6.91 -7.62 -8.18
N VAL A 110 -5.94 -6.78 -8.51
CA VAL A 110 -5.39 -6.63 -9.85
C VAL A 110 -4.19 -7.56 -10.01
N SER A 111 -4.12 -8.28 -11.13
CA SER A 111 -2.98 -9.13 -11.44
C SER A 111 -1.73 -8.30 -11.68
N CYS A 112 -0.59 -8.79 -11.19
CA CYS A 112 0.70 -8.18 -11.45
C CYS A 112 1.08 -8.18 -12.93
N PRO A 113 1.79 -7.15 -13.43
CA PRO A 113 2.61 -7.27 -14.63
C PRO A 113 3.66 -8.39 -14.50
N ALA A 114 3.93 -9.11 -15.59
CA ALA A 114 4.79 -10.30 -15.56
C ALA A 114 6.26 -10.02 -15.17
N ALA A 115 6.75 -8.80 -15.38
CA ALA A 115 8.13 -8.39 -15.08
C ALA A 115 8.30 -7.81 -13.65
N GLY A 116 7.23 -7.73 -12.86
CA GLY A 116 7.20 -6.88 -11.67
C GLY A 116 7.12 -5.40 -12.03
N SER A 117 6.63 -4.61 -11.08
CA SER A 117 6.42 -3.18 -11.26
C SER A 117 6.69 -2.43 -9.98
N VAL A 118 7.30 -1.27 -10.12
CA VAL A 118 7.39 -0.28 -9.04
C VAL A 118 6.29 0.75 -9.30
N ASP A 119 5.55 1.09 -8.26
CA ASP A 119 4.49 2.11 -8.32
C ASP A 119 4.93 3.40 -7.63
N SER A 120 5.68 3.28 -6.54
CA SER A 120 6.15 4.42 -5.76
C SER A 120 7.52 4.15 -5.15
N VAL A 121 8.22 5.26 -4.86
CA VAL A 121 9.48 5.27 -4.13
C VAL A 121 9.38 6.35 -3.06
N THR A 122 9.70 6.03 -1.80
CA THR A 122 9.56 6.94 -0.65
C THR A 122 10.71 6.73 0.36
N PRO A 123 11.44 7.77 0.78
CA PRO A 123 11.34 9.15 0.29
C PRO A 123 11.84 9.25 -1.16
N GLY A 124 11.22 10.14 -1.93
CA GLY A 124 11.66 10.46 -3.29
C GLY A 124 12.58 11.69 -3.37
N GLU A 125 12.73 12.43 -2.27
CA GLU A 125 13.45 13.70 -2.24
C GLU A 125 14.18 13.87 -0.90
N ALA A 126 15.08 14.84 -0.85
CA ALA A 126 15.88 15.17 0.32
C ALA A 126 16.78 14.03 0.82
N LEU A 127 17.14 13.11 -0.07
CA LEU A 127 17.84 11.90 0.32
C LEU A 127 19.27 12.19 0.78
N VAL A 128 19.65 11.49 1.84
CA VAL A 128 21.03 11.41 2.34
C VAL A 128 21.49 9.95 2.33
N GLY A 129 22.78 9.73 2.10
CA GLY A 129 23.34 8.39 2.12
C GLY A 129 23.11 7.69 3.47
N GLY A 130 22.71 6.42 3.43
CA GLY A 130 22.35 5.61 4.59
C GLY A 130 20.86 5.65 4.97
N GLU A 131 20.04 6.48 4.32
CA GLU A 131 18.59 6.48 4.52
C GLU A 131 17.94 5.26 3.84
N LEU A 132 16.87 4.72 4.44
CA LEU A 132 16.10 3.64 3.83
C LEU A 132 15.08 4.22 2.86
N ILE A 133 15.14 3.75 1.62
CA ILE A 133 14.18 4.06 0.57
C ILE A 133 13.25 2.86 0.44
N ALA A 134 11.96 3.09 0.67
CA ALA A 134 10.89 2.13 0.41
C ALA A 134 10.43 2.20 -1.04
N MET A 135 10.12 1.04 -1.60
CA MET A 135 9.46 0.89 -2.88
C MET A 135 8.24 0.01 -2.72
N ASP A 136 7.10 0.51 -3.17
CA ASP A 136 5.86 -0.25 -3.23
C ASP A 136 5.52 -0.57 -4.70
N GLY A 137 4.87 -1.70 -4.90
CA GLY A 137 4.49 -2.17 -6.21
C GLY A 137 4.11 -3.64 -6.18
N CYS A 138 4.62 -4.40 -7.13
CA CYS A 138 4.23 -5.78 -7.32
C CYS A 138 5.35 -6.65 -7.87
N GLN A 139 5.41 -7.92 -7.43
CA GLN A 139 6.46 -8.90 -7.71
C GLN A 139 7.87 -8.40 -7.37
N LEU A 140 8.00 -7.55 -6.35
CA LEU A 140 9.28 -7.06 -5.83
C LEU A 140 9.96 -8.15 -5.00
N ASP A 141 10.58 -9.13 -5.67
CA ASP A 141 11.24 -10.26 -5.03
C ASP A 141 12.68 -9.92 -4.64
N ALA A 142 12.88 -9.61 -3.36
CA ALA A 142 14.19 -9.29 -2.80
C ALA A 142 15.24 -10.41 -2.92
N ALA A 143 14.84 -11.66 -3.21
CA ALA A 143 15.77 -12.76 -3.42
C ALA A 143 16.33 -12.83 -4.85
N THR A 144 15.61 -12.25 -5.83
CA THR A 144 15.96 -12.35 -7.26
C THR A 144 16.16 -11.00 -7.92
N MET A 145 15.95 -9.90 -7.19
CA MET A 145 16.02 -8.54 -7.72
C MET A 145 16.95 -7.66 -6.88
N THR A 146 17.61 -6.71 -7.56
CA THR A 146 18.41 -5.65 -6.97
C THR A 146 18.03 -4.31 -7.56
N VAL A 147 18.46 -3.21 -6.92
CA VAL A 147 18.32 -1.87 -7.48
C VAL A 147 19.62 -1.41 -8.12
N ARG A 148 19.47 -0.78 -9.27
CA ARG A 148 20.49 0.03 -9.94
C ARG A 148 20.02 1.48 -9.97
N LEU A 149 20.95 2.40 -9.73
CA LEU A 149 20.69 3.83 -9.86
C LEU A 149 21.46 4.36 -11.08
N VAL A 150 20.76 5.12 -11.91
CA VAL A 150 21.34 5.82 -13.07
C VAL A 150 21.15 7.33 -12.94
N ASP A 151 22.04 8.11 -13.55
CA ASP A 151 21.86 9.55 -13.67
C ASP A 151 20.97 9.91 -14.88
N ALA A 152 20.75 11.23 -15.10
CA ALA A 152 19.97 11.72 -16.24
C ALA A 152 20.59 11.42 -17.62
N ALA A 153 21.84 10.96 -17.67
CA ALA A 153 22.52 10.50 -18.88
C ALA A 153 22.51 8.98 -19.02
N ASP A 154 21.73 8.26 -18.21
CA ASP A 154 21.65 6.79 -18.15
C ASP A 154 22.98 6.13 -17.75
N LEU A 155 23.84 6.86 -17.01
CA LEU A 155 25.07 6.31 -16.47
C LEU A 155 24.80 5.68 -15.11
N THR A 156 25.17 4.42 -14.94
CA THR A 156 25.09 3.72 -13.66
C THR A 156 25.99 4.38 -12.61
N VAL A 157 25.38 4.90 -11.54
CA VAL A 157 26.07 5.52 -10.41
C VAL A 157 26.12 4.61 -9.18
N ALA A 158 25.21 3.65 -9.08
CA ALA A 158 25.22 2.58 -8.10
C ALA A 158 24.54 1.33 -8.67
N ASP A 159 25.00 0.15 -8.29
CA ASP A 159 24.48 -1.11 -8.82
C ASP A 159 24.50 -2.19 -7.74
N GLY A 160 23.67 -3.23 -7.92
CA GLY A 160 23.59 -4.36 -6.99
C GLY A 160 23.11 -3.98 -5.59
N LEU A 161 22.33 -2.90 -5.46
CA LEU A 161 21.77 -2.50 -4.17
C LEU A 161 20.77 -3.55 -3.70
N ALA A 162 21.04 -4.13 -2.54
CA ALA A 162 20.26 -5.23 -2.00
C ALA A 162 18.89 -4.74 -1.53
N LEU A 163 17.86 -5.49 -1.90
CA LEU A 163 16.51 -5.29 -1.41
C LEU A 163 16.30 -6.03 -0.08
N THR A 164 15.52 -5.42 0.81
CA THR A 164 14.98 -6.06 2.00
C THR A 164 13.47 -6.07 1.89
N SER A 165 12.84 -7.25 2.02
CA SER A 165 11.38 -7.34 2.01
C SER A 165 10.81 -6.69 3.26
N LEU A 166 9.95 -5.67 3.06
CA LEU A 166 9.17 -5.06 4.13
C LEU A 166 7.84 -5.79 4.29
N CYS A 167 7.20 -6.10 3.17
CA CYS A 167 5.98 -6.89 3.13
C CYS A 167 5.94 -7.70 1.84
N GLY A 168 6.11 -9.01 1.98
CA GLY A 168 6.00 -9.97 0.88
C GLY A 168 6.76 -9.52 -0.37
N LYS A 169 6.05 -9.54 -1.50
CA LYS A 169 6.54 -9.05 -2.80
C LYS A 169 5.86 -7.75 -3.25
N GLY A 170 5.14 -7.08 -2.34
CA GLY A 170 4.45 -5.83 -2.63
C GLY A 170 5.18 -4.60 -2.10
N SER A 171 6.11 -4.77 -1.16
CA SER A 171 6.88 -3.68 -0.58
C SER A 171 8.28 -4.14 -0.15
N VAL A 172 9.29 -3.39 -0.57
CA VAL A 172 10.71 -3.62 -0.27
C VAL A 172 11.39 -2.32 0.13
N THR A 173 12.56 -2.42 0.74
CA THR A 173 13.44 -1.28 1.01
C THR A 173 14.85 -1.54 0.49
N PHE A 174 15.58 -0.46 0.20
CA PHE A 174 17.03 -0.50 -0.02
C PHE A 174 17.68 0.72 0.67
N GLU A 175 18.98 0.62 0.95
CA GLU A 175 19.74 1.71 1.56
C GLU A 175 20.25 2.66 0.47
N ALA A 176 19.97 3.96 0.64
CA ALA A 176 20.44 5.02 -0.22
C ALA A 176 21.97 5.06 -0.22
N PRO A 177 22.67 4.83 -1.34
CA PRO A 177 24.12 5.00 -1.39
C PRO A 177 24.51 6.47 -1.18
N VAL A 178 25.78 6.72 -0.81
CA VAL A 178 26.31 8.08 -0.73
C VAL A 178 26.56 8.59 -2.15
N LEU A 179 25.72 9.53 -2.61
CA LEU A 179 25.82 10.17 -3.92
C LEU A 179 25.96 11.69 -3.78
N ALA A 180 26.40 12.35 -4.86
CA ALA A 180 26.39 13.81 -4.94
C ALA A 180 24.97 14.34 -5.13
N ASP A 181 24.74 15.61 -4.77
CA ASP A 181 23.45 16.27 -4.99
C ASP A 181 23.04 16.20 -6.47
N GLY A 182 21.81 15.78 -6.71
CA GLY A 182 21.32 15.53 -8.07
C GLY A 182 20.08 14.65 -8.12
N THR A 183 19.55 14.49 -9.33
CA THR A 183 18.44 13.58 -9.62
C THR A 183 18.98 12.29 -10.21
N TYR A 184 18.51 11.17 -9.67
CA TYR A 184 18.84 9.82 -10.12
C TYR A 184 17.56 9.04 -10.36
N TYR A 185 17.64 7.97 -11.14
CA TYR A 185 16.50 7.14 -11.49
C TYR A 185 16.71 5.73 -10.96
N VAL A 186 15.65 5.17 -10.38
CA VAL A 186 15.65 3.84 -9.77
C VAL A 186 15.25 2.81 -10.81
N GLU A 187 16.14 1.87 -11.08
CA GLU A 187 15.90 0.72 -11.95
C GLU A 187 15.89 -0.57 -11.14
N LEU A 188 14.87 -1.41 -11.40
CA LEU A 188 14.78 -2.75 -10.84
C LEU A 188 15.46 -3.73 -11.79
N VAL A 189 16.40 -4.52 -11.28
CA VAL A 189 17.24 -5.42 -12.09
C VAL A 189 17.09 -6.86 -11.61
N ASP A 190 16.89 -7.79 -12.53
CA ASP A 190 16.92 -9.23 -12.25
C ASP A 190 18.36 -9.72 -12.05
N VAL A 191 18.63 -10.39 -10.92
CA VAL A 191 19.97 -10.85 -10.54
C VAL A 191 20.50 -11.97 -11.45
N GLY A 192 19.61 -12.78 -12.04
CA GLY A 192 20.01 -13.91 -12.88
C GLY A 192 20.38 -13.52 -14.31
N THR A 193 19.67 -12.54 -14.87
CA THR A 193 19.77 -12.12 -16.28
C THR A 193 20.42 -10.76 -16.46
N GLY A 194 20.45 -9.92 -15.42
CA GLY A 194 20.86 -8.52 -15.50
C GLY A 194 19.89 -7.64 -16.26
N ALA A 195 18.69 -8.13 -16.57
CA ALA A 195 17.67 -7.38 -17.30
C ALA A 195 17.03 -6.31 -16.41
N VAL A 196 16.81 -5.12 -16.96
CA VAL A 196 16.00 -4.08 -16.33
C VAL A 196 14.53 -4.48 -16.46
N LEU A 197 13.88 -4.63 -15.31
CA LEU A 197 12.49 -5.05 -15.18
C LEU A 197 11.52 -3.86 -15.15
N SER A 198 11.94 -2.76 -14.53
CA SER A 198 11.16 -1.52 -14.37
C SER A 198 12.11 -0.34 -14.20
N GLY A 199 11.73 0.85 -14.69
CA GLY A 199 12.44 2.12 -14.40
C GLY A 199 13.44 2.62 -15.46
N ALA A 200 13.45 2.08 -16.68
CA ALA A 200 14.33 2.61 -17.74
C ALA A 200 14.01 4.10 -18.03
N PRO A 201 15.03 4.96 -18.26
CA PRO A 201 14.81 6.37 -18.54
C PRO A 201 13.97 6.52 -19.82
N CYS A 202 12.96 7.39 -19.77
CA CYS A 202 12.09 7.57 -20.92
C CYS A 202 12.90 8.06 -22.13
N PRO A 203 12.68 7.48 -23.32
CA PRO A 203 13.21 8.08 -24.53
C PRO A 203 12.65 9.51 -24.67
N PRO A 204 13.39 10.44 -25.28
CA PRO A 204 12.86 11.78 -25.57
C PRO A 204 11.51 11.68 -26.29
N ALA A 205 10.62 12.63 -26.01
CA ALA A 205 9.17 12.64 -26.24
C ALA A 205 8.65 12.42 -27.69
N ASP A 206 9.50 11.95 -28.59
CA ASP A 206 9.31 11.85 -30.03
C ASP A 206 9.38 10.41 -30.58
N SER A 207 9.64 9.39 -29.75
CA SER A 207 9.50 7.98 -30.17
C SER A 207 8.11 7.43 -29.82
N ALA A 208 7.37 6.99 -30.85
CA ALA A 208 6.04 6.39 -30.79
C ALA A 208 5.99 4.98 -30.16
N ASP A 209 6.79 4.74 -29.11
CA ASP A 209 6.70 3.53 -28.31
C ASP A 209 5.70 3.73 -27.17
N THR A 210 4.82 2.75 -27.01
CA THR A 210 3.74 2.77 -26.03
C THR A 210 4.31 2.81 -24.62
N ALA A 211 4.29 4.02 -24.03
CA ALA A 211 4.62 4.38 -22.65
C ALA A 211 3.86 3.56 -21.59
N SER A 212 4.18 2.28 -21.47
CA SER A 212 3.68 1.37 -20.44
C SER A 212 4.77 0.85 -19.49
N SER A 213 6.04 1.15 -19.79
CA SER A 213 7.22 0.80 -18.95
C SER A 213 7.94 2.02 -18.36
N CYS A 214 7.46 3.23 -18.65
CA CYS A 214 8.00 4.49 -18.15
C CYS A 214 7.29 4.88 -16.84
N SER A 215 7.70 4.27 -15.74
CA SER A 215 7.46 4.85 -14.42
C SER A 215 8.76 5.53 -14.01
N ASP A 216 8.83 6.85 -14.21
CA ASP A 216 9.92 7.71 -13.75
C ASP A 216 9.97 7.66 -12.21
N HIS A 217 10.70 6.71 -11.65
CA HIS A 217 11.00 6.67 -10.22
C HIS A 217 12.25 7.49 -9.92
N ALA A 218 12.15 8.78 -10.21
CA ALA A 218 13.19 9.74 -9.92
C ALA A 218 13.32 9.92 -8.40
N ILE A 219 14.57 9.97 -7.93
CA ILE A 219 14.93 10.27 -6.56
C ILE A 219 15.92 11.44 -6.53
N VAL A 220 15.81 12.30 -5.52
CA VAL A 220 16.61 13.53 -5.41
C VAL A 220 17.47 13.51 -4.15
N TYR A 221 18.78 13.63 -4.35
CA TYR A 221 19.78 13.81 -3.30
C TYR A 221 20.10 15.28 -3.07
N GLY A 222 20.30 15.66 -1.80
CA GLY A 222 20.54 17.05 -1.37
C GLY A 222 19.28 17.69 -0.81
N ALA A 223 19.38 18.89 -0.22
CA ALA A 223 18.25 19.51 0.51
C ALA A 223 17.00 19.70 -0.38
N ALA A 224 15.81 19.40 0.16
CA ALA A 224 14.54 19.75 -0.47
C ALA A 224 14.55 21.24 -0.84
N GLN A 225 14.26 21.55 -2.11
CA GLN A 225 14.09 22.94 -2.57
C GLN A 225 12.78 23.53 -2.05
#